data_AF-A0A6E8W316-F1
#
_entry.id   AF-A0A6E8W316-F1
#
_cell.length_a   1.000
_cell.length_b   1.000
_cell.length_c   1.000
_cell.angle_alpha   90.00
_cell.angle_beta   90.00
_cell.angle_gamma   90.00
#
_symmetry.space_group_name_H-M   'P 1'
#
loop_
_entity.id
_entity.type
_entity.pdbx_description
1 polymer ?
#
loop_
_entity_poly.entity_id
_entity_poly.type
_entity_poly.pdbx_seq_one_letter_code
_entity_poly.pdbx_strand_id
1 'polypeptide(L)'
;MPTFLKCDLCDKFCLALGDNDQNRRHKASCISAQVQEIDKVFSRKKTCAICLEVVLEKNPPAERRFGILPKCKHTFCVSCIKTWRSTTEYPETLRKGCPICRVHSSFFFPCKVWAEDEREKKRQYAIYRSILKKIDCKRYNQGAGACPFGERCHFRHGRAAEVTICI
;
A
#
# COMPACT_ATOMS: atom_id res chain seq x y z
N MET A 1 31.26 -24.60 17.63
CA MET A 1 30.46 -23.35 17.69
C MET A 1 30.35 -22.81 16.28
N PRO A 2 29.15 -22.54 15.73
CA PRO A 2 29.04 -21.97 14.39
C PRO A 2 29.70 -20.59 14.38
N THR A 3 30.67 -20.41 13.48
CA THR A 3 31.40 -19.17 13.27
C THR A 3 30.61 -18.30 12.29
N PHE A 4 30.22 -17.10 12.75
CA PHE A 4 29.51 -16.12 11.94
C PHE A 4 30.47 -15.01 11.48
N LEU A 5 30.31 -14.57 10.24
CA LEU A 5 30.95 -13.39 9.67
C LEU A 5 30.05 -12.16 9.81
N LYS A 6 30.70 -11.00 9.85
CA LYS A 6 30.04 -9.69 9.90
C LYS A 6 29.44 -9.35 8.53
N CYS A 7 28.18 -8.91 8.52
CA CYS A 7 27.56 -8.34 7.32
C CYS A 7 27.95 -6.88 7.14
N ASP A 8 28.31 -6.52 5.92
CA ASP A 8 28.64 -5.16 5.44
C ASP A 8 27.46 -4.19 5.40
N LEU A 9 26.22 -4.70 5.42
CA LEU A 9 25.01 -3.89 5.34
C LEU A 9 24.40 -3.55 6.71
N CYS A 10 24.48 -4.46 7.69
CA CYS A 10 23.91 -4.21 9.04
C CYS A 10 24.93 -4.20 10.16
N ASP A 11 26.21 -4.40 9.86
CA ASP A 11 27.31 -4.48 10.82
C ASP A 11 27.18 -5.57 11.90
N LYS A 12 26.27 -6.53 11.74
CA LYS A 12 26.04 -7.64 12.69
C LYS A 12 26.73 -8.93 12.24
N PHE A 13 27.15 -9.75 13.21
CA PHE A 13 27.65 -11.12 12.98
C PHE A 13 26.49 -12.08 12.71
N CYS A 14 26.13 -12.26 11.44
CA CYS A 14 24.90 -12.95 11.05
C CYS A 14 25.03 -13.76 9.74
N LEU A 15 26.23 -13.80 9.14
CA LEU A 15 26.53 -14.60 7.97
C LEU A 15 27.20 -15.90 8.39
N ALA A 16 26.59 -17.07 8.18
CA ALA A 16 27.18 -18.34 8.56
C ALA A 16 28.28 -18.77 7.57
N LEU A 17 29.44 -19.21 8.07
CA LEU A 17 30.48 -19.82 7.22
C LEU A 17 29.96 -21.10 6.56
N GLY A 18 30.16 -21.22 5.25
CA GLY A 18 29.75 -22.40 4.47
C GLY A 18 28.27 -22.45 4.06
N ASP A 19 27.41 -21.57 4.59
CA ASP A 19 25.98 -21.53 4.24
C ASP A 19 25.67 -20.37 3.29
N ASN A 20 25.88 -20.61 2.00
CA ASN A 20 25.64 -19.62 0.95
C ASN A 20 24.16 -19.20 0.85
N ASP A 21 23.22 -20.11 1.14
CA ASP A 21 21.80 -19.83 1.02
C ASP A 21 21.27 -18.97 2.17
N GLN A 22 21.73 -19.20 3.40
CA GLN A 22 21.44 -18.32 4.53
C GLN A 22 22.04 -16.93 4.29
N ASN A 23 23.30 -16.86 3.85
CA ASN A 23 23.99 -15.60 3.58
C ASN A 23 23.28 -14.78 2.50
N ARG A 24 22.86 -15.41 1.41
CA ARG A 24 22.10 -14.78 0.33
C ARG A 24 20.74 -14.27 0.81
N ARG A 25 20.00 -15.08 1.58
CA ARG A 25 18.70 -14.68 2.15
C ARG A 25 18.86 -13.51 3.13
N HIS A 26 19.89 -13.54 3.98
CA HIS A 26 20.22 -12.45 4.89
C HIS A 26 20.51 -11.16 4.12
N LYS A 27 21.44 -11.18 3.16
CA LYS A 27 21.80 -9.99 2.38
C LYS A 27 20.58 -9.38 1.68
N ALA A 28 19.73 -10.20 1.06
CA ALA A 28 18.50 -9.73 0.43
C ALA A 28 17.55 -9.04 1.42
N SER A 29 17.33 -9.65 2.60
CA SER A 29 16.52 -9.06 3.67
C SER A 29 17.12 -7.77 4.21
N CYS A 30 18.45 -7.73 4.37
CA CYS A 30 19.18 -6.59 4.90
C CYS A 30 19.09 -5.37 3.98
N ILE A 31 19.28 -5.57 2.66
CA ILE A 31 19.05 -4.52 1.65
C ILE A 31 17.61 -4.01 1.73
N SER A 32 16.64 -4.93 1.77
CA SER A 32 15.22 -4.55 1.85
C SER A 32 14.91 -3.72 3.10
N ALA A 33 15.52 -4.04 4.25
CA ALA A 33 15.32 -3.29 5.48
C ALA A 33 15.91 -1.88 5.39
N GLN A 34 17.12 -1.72 4.84
CA GLN A 34 17.73 -0.41 4.63
C GLN A 34 16.91 0.47 3.68
N VAL A 35 16.45 -0.09 2.54
CA VAL A 35 15.59 0.63 1.59
C VAL A 35 14.30 1.10 2.26
N GLN A 36 13.66 0.25 3.06
CA GLN A 36 12.46 0.63 3.81
C GLN A 36 12.70 1.78 4.80
N GLU A 37 13.85 1.82 5.47
CA GLU A 37 14.20 2.94 6.35
C GLU A 37 14.43 4.23 5.57
N ILE A 38 15.14 4.18 4.44
CA ILE A 38 15.32 5.33 3.55
C ILE A 38 13.96 5.86 3.07
N ASP A 39 13.08 4.98 2.59
CA ASP A 39 11.75 5.37 2.10
C ASP A 39 10.90 5.99 3.22
N LYS A 40 10.98 5.46 4.45
CA LYS A 40 10.31 6.06 5.62
C LYS A 40 10.85 7.45 5.89
N VAL A 41 12.17 7.65 5.90
CA VAL A 41 12.78 8.98 6.11
C VAL A 41 12.34 9.95 5.01
N PHE A 42 12.36 9.52 3.75
CA PHE A 42 11.90 10.31 2.62
C PHE A 42 10.41 10.71 2.74
N SER A 43 9.60 9.84 3.34
CA SER A 43 8.17 10.07 3.54
C SER A 43 7.86 11.07 4.67
N ARG A 44 8.74 11.22 5.68
CA ARG A 44 8.44 11.97 6.92
C ARG A 44 8.00 13.41 6.69
N LYS A 45 8.59 14.10 5.71
CA LYS A 45 8.35 15.53 5.46
C LYS A 45 7.35 15.80 4.34
N LYS A 46 6.69 14.78 3.79
CA LYS A 46 5.78 14.93 2.65
C LYS A 46 4.44 15.53 3.09
N THR A 47 4.08 16.66 2.50
CA THR A 47 2.85 17.41 2.79
C THR A 47 1.74 17.07 1.82
N CYS A 48 0.50 17.15 2.30
CA CYS A 48 -0.69 16.99 1.47
C CYS A 48 -0.88 18.24 0.60
N ALA A 49 -1.02 18.09 -0.72
CA ALA A 49 -1.22 19.24 -1.62
C ALA A 49 -2.63 19.89 -1.53
N ILE A 50 -3.54 19.34 -0.71
CA ILE A 50 -4.87 19.91 -0.48
C ILE A 50 -4.94 20.66 0.85
N CYS A 51 -4.63 19.98 1.97
CA CYS A 51 -4.71 20.59 3.31
C CYS A 51 -3.38 21.16 3.82
N LEU A 52 -2.29 21.03 3.05
CA LEU A 52 -0.94 21.54 3.33
C LEU A 52 -0.24 20.97 4.59
N GLU A 53 -0.93 20.14 5.38
CA GLU A 53 -0.33 19.44 6.52
C GLU A 53 0.64 18.32 6.13
N VAL A 54 1.63 18.06 6.99
CA VAL A 54 2.53 16.90 6.90
C VAL A 54 1.74 15.63 7.18
N VAL A 55 1.66 14.73 6.19
CA VAL A 55 0.75 13.57 6.24
C VAL A 55 1.06 12.64 7.41
N LEU A 56 2.33 12.40 7.70
CA LEU A 56 2.74 11.50 8.77
C LEU A 56 2.70 12.11 10.18
N GLU A 57 2.38 13.39 10.30
CA GLU A 57 2.22 14.10 11.58
C GLU A 57 0.73 14.32 11.95
N LYS A 58 -0.20 13.98 11.04
CA LYS A 58 -1.64 14.12 11.25
C LYS A 58 -2.15 13.40 12.50
N ASN A 59 -3.16 14.00 13.13
CA ASN A 59 -3.89 13.42 14.26
C ASN A 59 -5.37 13.25 13.87
N PRO A 60 -6.00 12.09 14.18
CA PRO A 60 -5.44 10.95 14.91
C PRO A 60 -4.44 10.11 14.09
N PRO A 61 -3.59 9.26 14.71
CA PRO A 61 -2.59 8.44 14.02
C PRO A 61 -3.14 7.56 12.88
N ALA A 62 -4.44 7.22 12.92
CA ALA A 62 -5.12 6.49 11.84
C ALA A 62 -5.16 7.25 10.50
N GLU A 63 -5.00 8.58 10.52
CA GLU A 63 -4.95 9.45 9.33
C GLU A 63 -3.56 9.59 8.71
N ARG A 64 -2.51 9.06 9.36
CA ARG A 64 -1.11 9.10 8.91
C ARG A 64 -0.85 8.14 7.75
N ARG A 65 -1.57 8.35 6.64
CA ARG A 65 -1.54 7.54 5.41
C ARG A 65 -1.64 8.44 4.19
N PHE A 66 -0.80 8.17 3.21
CA PHE A 66 -0.81 8.78 1.90
C PHE A 66 -1.94 8.19 1.05
N GLY A 67 -2.67 9.04 0.35
CA GLY A 67 -3.54 8.67 -0.75
C GLY A 67 -2.77 8.71 -2.07
N ILE A 68 -2.29 7.56 -2.54
CA ILE A 68 -1.42 7.47 -3.71
C ILE A 68 -2.26 7.30 -4.98
N LEU A 69 -2.00 8.16 -5.97
CA LEU A 69 -2.50 8.00 -7.33
C LEU A 69 -1.43 7.30 -8.19
N PRO A 70 -1.77 6.21 -8.92
CA PRO A 70 -0.81 5.47 -9.74
C PRO A 70 -0.10 6.30 -10.83
N LYS A 71 -0.79 7.28 -11.43
CA LYS A 71 -0.34 7.97 -12.66
C LYS A 71 0.28 9.36 -12.45
N CYS A 72 0.51 9.80 -11.21
CA CYS A 72 1.14 11.09 -10.95
C CYS A 72 1.98 11.07 -9.66
N LYS A 73 2.79 12.11 -9.43
CA LYS A 73 3.68 12.25 -8.26
C LYS A 73 3.16 13.26 -7.21
N HIS A 74 1.87 13.57 -7.23
CA HIS A 74 1.27 14.51 -6.27
C HIS A 74 0.87 13.82 -4.97
N THR A 75 1.26 14.40 -3.85
CA THR A 75 1.06 13.87 -2.50
C THR A 75 -0.27 14.32 -1.92
N PHE A 76 -1.05 13.38 -1.38
CA PHE A 76 -2.30 13.66 -0.67
C PHE A 76 -2.38 12.81 0.59
N CYS A 77 -3.09 13.29 1.63
CA CYS A 77 -3.57 12.38 2.67
C CYS A 77 -4.83 11.63 2.19
N VAL A 78 -5.12 10.49 2.82
CA VAL A 78 -6.29 9.66 2.47
C VAL A 78 -7.61 10.42 2.62
N SER A 79 -7.76 11.23 3.68
CA SER A 79 -8.98 12.01 3.95
C SER A 79 -9.26 13.00 2.81
N CYS A 80 -8.30 13.85 2.45
CA CYS A 80 -8.48 14.84 1.38
C CYS A 80 -8.80 14.22 0.02
N ILE A 81 -8.07 13.17 -0.41
CA ILE A 81 -8.33 12.57 -1.73
C ILE A 81 -9.66 11.81 -1.76
N LYS A 82 -10.10 11.27 -0.62
CA LYS A 82 -11.43 10.66 -0.49
C LYS A 82 -12.52 11.72 -0.63
N THR A 83 -12.40 12.86 0.05
CA THR A 83 -13.32 13.99 -0.09
C THR A 83 -13.39 14.50 -1.54
N TRP A 84 -12.23 14.73 -2.16
CA TRP A 84 -12.13 15.13 -3.57
C TRP A 84 -12.88 14.18 -4.51
N ARG A 85 -12.74 12.87 -4.33
CA ARG A 85 -13.42 11.88 -5.17
C ARG A 85 -14.91 11.74 -4.89
N SER A 86 -15.35 12.12 -3.68
CA SER A 86 -16.72 11.90 -3.20
C SER A 86 -17.63 13.12 -3.33
N THR A 87 -17.07 14.33 -3.51
CA THR A 87 -17.88 15.53 -3.74
C THR A 87 -18.81 15.37 -4.95
N THR A 88 -19.94 16.05 -4.96
CA THR A 88 -20.88 16.08 -6.09
C THR A 88 -20.83 17.39 -6.87
N GLU A 89 -20.02 18.35 -6.42
CA GLU A 89 -19.86 19.68 -7.04
C GLU A 89 -19.30 19.60 -8.47
N TYR A 90 -18.62 18.50 -8.81
CA TYR A 90 -17.96 18.35 -10.10
C TYR A 90 -18.33 17.04 -10.82
N PRO A 91 -18.25 17.01 -12.17
CA PRO A 91 -18.40 15.79 -12.95
C PRO A 91 -17.43 14.69 -12.52
N GLU A 92 -17.84 13.44 -12.70
CA GLU A 92 -17.05 12.27 -12.27
C GLU A 92 -15.68 12.20 -12.94
N THR A 93 -15.57 12.65 -14.19
CA THR A 93 -14.31 12.72 -14.95
C THR A 93 -13.26 13.59 -14.24
N LEU A 94 -13.68 14.73 -13.70
CA LEU A 94 -12.81 15.65 -12.97
C LEU A 94 -12.45 15.09 -11.59
N ARG A 95 -13.42 14.49 -10.89
CA ARG A 95 -13.20 13.88 -9.56
C ARG A 95 -12.29 12.65 -9.61
N LYS A 96 -12.30 11.90 -10.72
CA LYS A 96 -11.36 10.79 -10.95
C LYS A 96 -9.97 11.29 -11.40
N GLY A 97 -9.79 12.58 -11.65
CA GLY A 97 -8.50 13.20 -11.92
C GLY A 97 -7.70 13.53 -10.65
N CYS A 98 -6.39 13.70 -10.81
CA CYS A 98 -5.55 14.31 -9.78
C CYS A 98 -5.97 15.77 -9.52
N PRO A 99 -6.14 16.21 -8.25
CA PRO A 99 -6.46 17.60 -7.91
C PRO A 99 -5.47 18.64 -8.49
N ILE A 100 -4.21 18.25 -8.69
CA ILE A 100 -3.14 19.15 -9.13
C ILE A 100 -2.97 19.11 -10.66
N CYS A 101 -2.65 17.94 -11.23
CA CYS A 101 -2.34 17.83 -12.67
C CYS A 101 -3.49 17.28 -13.53
N ARG A 102 -4.65 16.98 -12.95
CA ARG A 102 -5.85 16.48 -13.65
C ARG A 102 -5.69 15.15 -14.41
N VAL A 103 -4.50 14.54 -14.40
CA VAL A 103 -4.27 13.19 -14.94
C VAL A 103 -5.30 12.22 -14.36
N HIS A 104 -6.05 11.57 -15.24
CA HIS A 104 -7.10 10.63 -14.88
C HIS A 104 -6.55 9.42 -14.13
N SER A 105 -7.20 9.06 -13.02
CA SER A 105 -6.83 7.92 -12.19
C SER A 105 -8.08 7.22 -11.66
N SER A 106 -8.44 6.08 -12.26
CA SER A 106 -9.64 5.32 -11.90
C SER A 106 -9.72 4.95 -10.43
N PHE A 107 -8.60 4.78 -9.74
CA PHE A 107 -8.52 4.50 -8.31
C PHE A 107 -7.39 5.30 -7.64
N PHE A 108 -7.38 5.27 -6.31
CA PHE A 108 -6.23 5.59 -5.47
C PHE A 108 -6.08 4.46 -4.43
N PHE A 109 -4.94 4.39 -3.76
CA PHE A 109 -4.74 3.43 -2.67
C PHE A 109 -4.03 4.06 -1.47
N PRO A 110 -4.38 3.67 -0.24
CA PRO A 110 -3.72 4.15 0.98
C PRO A 110 -2.37 3.45 1.19
N CYS A 111 -1.34 4.19 1.60
CA CYS A 111 -0.04 3.64 2.00
C CYS A 111 0.58 4.42 3.17
N LYS A 112 1.43 3.77 3.96
CA LYS A 112 2.22 4.45 5.02
C LYS A 112 3.55 5.01 4.53
N VAL A 113 3.97 4.59 3.34
CA VAL A 113 5.23 4.99 2.71
C VAL A 113 4.89 5.69 1.41
N TRP A 114 5.48 6.86 1.19
CA TRP A 114 5.32 7.63 -0.04
C TRP A 114 6.22 7.07 -1.14
N ALA A 115 5.71 7.00 -2.37
CA ALA A 115 6.44 6.56 -3.54
C ALA A 115 6.22 7.52 -4.70
N GLU A 116 7.28 7.84 -5.43
CA GLU A 116 7.22 8.65 -6.66
C GLU A 116 7.30 7.80 -7.92
N ASP A 117 8.16 6.78 -7.88
CA ASP A 117 8.43 5.84 -8.94
C ASP A 117 7.23 4.93 -9.26
N GLU A 118 7.02 4.66 -10.55
CA GLU A 118 5.89 3.87 -11.01
C GLU A 118 6.02 2.39 -10.64
N ARG A 119 7.24 1.83 -10.69
CA ARG A 119 7.49 0.44 -10.31
C ARG A 119 7.20 0.24 -8.82
N GLU A 120 7.60 1.17 -7.98
CA GLU A 120 7.29 1.12 -6.55
C GLU A 120 5.79 1.25 -6.27
N LYS A 121 5.09 2.18 -6.92
CA LYS A 121 3.62 2.28 -6.81
C LYS A 121 2.92 1.00 -7.23
N LYS A 122 3.37 0.35 -8.31
CA LYS A 122 2.85 -0.94 -8.76
C LYS A 122 3.07 -2.03 -7.69
N ARG A 123 4.25 -2.08 -7.07
CA ARG A 123 4.55 -3.02 -5.96
C ARG A 123 3.63 -2.77 -4.76
N GLN A 124 3.53 -1.53 -4.30
CA GLN A 124 2.68 -1.16 -3.16
C GLN A 124 1.20 -1.45 -3.43
N TYR A 125 0.71 -1.14 -4.63
CA TYR A 125 -0.66 -1.47 -5.02
C TYR A 125 -0.90 -2.99 -5.08
N ALA A 126 0.06 -3.78 -5.57
CA ALA A 126 -0.06 -5.24 -5.58
C ALA A 126 -0.18 -5.82 -4.17
N ILE A 127 0.62 -5.31 -3.22
CA ILE A 127 0.55 -5.69 -1.80
C ILE A 127 -0.81 -5.25 -1.21
N TYR A 128 -1.22 -4.01 -1.45
CA TYR A 128 -2.51 -3.51 -0.95
C TYR A 128 -3.67 -4.37 -1.47
N ARG A 129 -3.66 -4.69 -2.77
CA ARG A 129 -4.68 -5.54 -3.40
C ARG A 129 -4.67 -6.97 -2.83
N SER A 130 -3.50 -7.54 -2.52
CA SER A 130 -3.42 -8.89 -1.94
C SER A 130 -4.00 -8.94 -0.53
N ILE A 131 -3.88 -7.85 0.25
CA ILE A 131 -4.53 -7.72 1.56
C ILE A 131 -6.05 -7.62 1.40
N LEU A 132 -6.54 -6.77 0.49
CA LEU A 132 -7.99 -6.61 0.27
C LEU A 132 -8.66 -7.91 -0.17
N LYS A 133 -8.00 -8.72 -1.01
CA LYS A 133 -8.49 -10.03 -1.44
C LYS A 133 -8.68 -11.04 -0.30
N LYS A 134 -8.14 -10.79 0.90
CA LYS A 134 -8.36 -11.62 2.09
C LYS A 134 -9.54 -11.13 2.94
N ILE A 135 -10.04 -9.93 2.70
CA ILE A 135 -11.12 -9.30 3.45
C ILE A 135 -12.43 -9.53 2.70
N ASP A 136 -13.44 -10.06 3.38
CA ASP A 136 -14.75 -10.31 2.78
C ASP A 136 -15.46 -9.03 2.33
N CYS A 137 -16.00 -9.09 1.12
CA CYS A 137 -16.76 -7.98 0.57
C CYS A 137 -18.12 -7.88 1.26
N LYS A 138 -18.28 -6.87 2.11
CA LYS A 138 -19.54 -6.56 2.79
C LYS A 138 -20.72 -6.37 1.83
N ARG A 139 -20.48 -5.87 0.61
CA ARG A 139 -21.54 -5.65 -0.40
C ARG A 139 -21.98 -6.92 -1.12
N TYR A 140 -21.04 -7.87 -1.30
CA TYR A 140 -21.37 -9.17 -1.87
C TYR A 140 -22.11 -10.05 -0.86
N ASN A 141 -21.90 -9.80 0.45
CA ASN A 141 -22.58 -10.48 1.55
C ASN A 141 -22.64 -12.01 1.36
N GLN A 142 -21.48 -12.61 1.08
CA GLN A 142 -21.33 -14.06 0.84
C GLN A 142 -22.23 -14.65 -0.26
N GLY A 143 -22.67 -13.83 -1.22
CA GLY A 143 -23.56 -14.24 -2.31
C GLY A 143 -25.01 -13.84 -2.11
N ALA A 144 -25.39 -13.32 -0.94
CA ALA A 144 -26.73 -12.78 -0.69
C ALA A 144 -26.91 -11.35 -1.20
N GLY A 145 -25.84 -10.65 -1.56
CA GLY A 145 -25.86 -9.28 -2.07
C GLY A 145 -25.20 -9.14 -3.45
N ALA A 146 -25.61 -8.11 -4.20
CA ALA A 146 -24.98 -7.74 -5.46
C ALA A 146 -23.92 -6.65 -5.23
N CYS A 147 -22.64 -7.02 -5.39
CA CYS A 147 -21.56 -6.03 -5.31
C CYS A 147 -21.58 -5.14 -6.57
N PRO A 148 -21.77 -3.81 -6.45
CA PRO A 148 -21.86 -2.91 -7.60
C PRO A 148 -20.54 -2.78 -8.38
N PHE A 149 -19.44 -3.26 -7.80
CA PHE A 149 -18.14 -3.32 -8.46
C PHE A 149 -17.92 -4.60 -9.28
N GLY A 150 -18.77 -5.63 -9.10
CA GLY A 150 -18.66 -6.91 -9.81
C GLY A 150 -17.24 -7.49 -9.73
N GLU A 151 -16.71 -7.91 -10.87
CA GLU A 151 -15.35 -8.45 -11.02
C GLU A 151 -14.24 -7.42 -10.73
N ARG A 152 -14.56 -6.13 -10.76
CA ARG A 152 -13.63 -5.04 -10.42
C ARG A 152 -13.52 -4.82 -8.91
N CYS A 153 -14.27 -5.56 -8.10
CA CYS A 153 -14.15 -5.48 -6.65
C CYS A 153 -12.76 -5.93 -6.19
N HIS A 154 -12.15 -5.16 -5.29
CA HIS A 154 -10.85 -5.53 -4.70
C HIS A 154 -10.97 -6.48 -3.51
N PHE A 155 -12.17 -6.66 -2.94
CA PHE A 155 -12.45 -7.49 -1.78
C PHE A 155 -12.83 -8.92 -2.18
N ARG A 156 -12.71 -9.86 -1.24
CA ARG A 156 -13.05 -11.27 -1.48
C ARG A 156 -14.55 -11.44 -1.72
N HIS A 157 -14.91 -12.02 -2.86
CA HIS A 157 -16.25 -12.54 -3.13
C HIS A 157 -16.22 -14.07 -2.94
N GLY A 158 -16.25 -14.54 -1.70
CA GLY A 158 -16.42 -15.96 -1.38
C GLY A 158 -17.86 -16.26 -1.02
N ARG A 159 -18.38 -17.43 -1.39
CA ARG A 159 -19.57 -18.01 -0.73
C ARG A 159 -19.12 -18.59 0.61
N ALA A 160 -20.00 -18.60 1.62
CA ALA A 160 -19.73 -19.37 2.84
C ALA A 160 -19.40 -20.81 2.42
N ALA A 161 -18.29 -21.35 2.89
CA ALA A 161 -17.94 -22.73 2.58
C ALA A 161 -19.07 -23.63 3.11
N GLU A 162 -19.70 -24.40 2.22
CA GLU A 162 -20.45 -25.56 2.66
C GLU A 162 -19.48 -26.43 3.45
N VAL A 163 -19.81 -26.66 4.72
CA VAL A 163 -19.10 -27.61 5.56
C VAL A 163 -19.30 -28.97 4.90
N THR A 164 -18.32 -29.41 4.12
CA THR A 164 -18.23 -30.81 3.73
C THR A 164 -17.95 -31.59 5.00
N ILE A 165 -19.00 -32.08 5.65
CA ILE A 165 -18.89 -33.17 6.59
C ILE A 165 -18.42 -34.36 5.76
N CYS A 166 -17.13 -34.68 5.85
CA CYS A 166 -16.64 -35.98 5.44
C CYS A 166 -17.31 -37.00 6.38
N ILE A 167 -18.27 -37.74 5.85
CA ILE A 167 -18.80 -38.97 6.45
C ILE A 167 -17.80 -40.10 6.15
#